data_AF-A0A948C417-F1
#
_entry.id   AF-A0A948C417-F1
#
_cell.length_a   1.000
_cell.length_b   1.000
_cell.length_c   1.000
_cell.angle_alpha   90.00
_cell.angle_beta   90.00
_cell.angle_gamma   90.00
#
_symmetry.space_group_name_H-M   'P 1'
#
loop_
_entity.id
_entity.type
_entity.pdbx_description
1 polymer ?
#
loop_
_entity_poly.entity_id
_entity_poly.type
_entity_poly.pdbx_seq_one_letter_code
_entity_poly.pdbx_strand_id
1 'polypeptide(L)' 'MIFQISYAKYEKVYEGAELIAVKQMIENIILKNIDSRISKLGVSDYKAYVQDLNDQPYIVVEI' A
#
# COMPACT_ATOMS: atom_id res chain seq x y z
N MET A 1 -6.23 8.36 8.10
CA MET A 1 -5.21 7.48 8.74
C MET A 1 -4.04 7.31 7.77
N ILE A 2 -2.81 7.18 8.28
CA ILE A 2 -1.59 7.07 7.46
C ILE A 2 -0.72 5.93 8.00
N PHE A 3 -0.30 5.01 7.13
CA PHE A 3 0.48 3.82 7.49
C PHE A 3 1.72 3.69 6.60
N GLN A 4 2.90 3.51 7.19
CA GLN A 4 4.14 3.30 6.42
C GLN A 4 4.23 1.86 5.90
N ILE A 5 4.67 1.68 4.65
CA ILE A 5 5.02 0.36 4.13
C ILE A 5 6.52 0.13 4.30
N SER A 6 6.89 -1.00 4.91
CA SER A 6 8.29 -1.43 5.00
C SER A 6 8.60 -2.50 3.95
N TYR A 7 9.62 -2.23 3.13
CA TYR A 7 10.11 -3.18 2.12
C TYR A 7 11.41 -3.90 2.52
N ALA A 8 11.90 -3.69 3.74
CA ALA A 8 13.20 -4.17 4.18
C ALA A 8 13.41 -5.69 4.04
N LYS A 9 12.33 -6.47 4.03
CA LYS A 9 12.39 -7.92 3.77
C LYS A 9 12.66 -8.24 2.30
N TYR A 10 12.05 -7.47 1.38
CA TYR A 10 12.09 -7.70 -0.06
C TYR A 10 13.33 -7.10 -0.70
N GLU A 11 13.81 -5.97 -0.18
CA GLU A 11 15.07 -5.33 -0.60
C GLU A 11 16.32 -6.19 -0.34
N LYS A 12 16.20 -7.23 0.50
CA LYS A 12 17.26 -8.23 0.72
C LYS A 12 17.27 -9.35 -0.31
N VAL A 13 16.21 -9.46 -1.12
CA VAL A 13 15.95 -10.61 -2.00
C VAL A 13 15.88 -10.17 -3.46
N TYR A 14 15.37 -8.96 -3.71
CA TYR A 14 15.10 -8.43 -5.03
C TYR A 14 15.86 -7.12 -5.25
N GLU A 15 16.25 -6.87 -6.49
CA GLU A 15 16.96 -5.66 -6.90
C GLU A 15 16.38 -5.07 -8.20
N GLY A 16 16.71 -3.81 -8.49
CA GLY A 16 16.38 -3.14 -9.76
C GLY A 16 14.88 -3.21 -10.12
N ALA A 17 14.60 -3.61 -11.36
CA ALA A 17 13.25 -3.66 -11.90
C ALA A 17 12.34 -4.69 -11.20
N GLU A 18 12.90 -5.80 -10.72
CA GLU A 18 12.14 -6.83 -10.01
C GLU A 18 11.66 -6.31 -8.65
N LEU A 19 12.53 -5.61 -7.92
CA LEU A 19 12.16 -4.97 -6.66
C LEU A 19 11.02 -3.96 -6.85
N ILE A 20 11.05 -3.16 -7.92
CA ILE A 20 9.99 -2.19 -8.23
C ILE A 20 8.65 -2.92 -8.46
N ALA A 21 8.66 -3.99 -9.26
CA ALA A 21 7.45 -4.77 -9.52
C ALA A 21 6.89 -5.41 -8.23
N VAL A 22 7.77 -5.92 -7.36
CA VAL A 22 7.36 -6.48 -6.06
C VAL A 22 6.74 -5.42 -5.15
N LYS A 23 7.34 -4.22 -5.07
CA LYS A 23 6.78 -3.09 -4.28
C LYS A 23 5.37 -2.73 -4.76
N GLN A 24 5.18 -2.57 -6.07
CA GLN A 24 3.86 -2.29 -6.66
C GLN A 24 2.85 -3.42 -6.42
N MET A 25 3.29 -4.68 -6.48
CA MET A 25 2.43 -5.82 -6.18
C MET A 25 1.95 -5.80 -4.73
N ILE A 26 2.86 -5.51 -3.78
CA ILE A 26 2.54 -5.39 -2.35
C ILE A 26 1.52 -4.27 -2.13
N GLU A 27 1.75 -3.09 -2.70
CA GLU A 27 0.85 -1.93 -2.59
C GLU A 27 -0.56 -2.29 -3.08
N ASN A 28 -0.67 -2.90 -4.26
CA ASN A 28 -1.95 -3.33 -4.82
C ASN A 28 -2.68 -4.35 -3.95
N ILE A 29 -1.96 -5.32 -3.39
CA ILE A 29 -2.54 -6.31 -2.46
C ILE A 29 -3.08 -5.62 -1.22
N ILE A 30 -2.33 -4.66 -0.65
CA ILE A 30 -2.77 -3.92 0.54
C ILE A 30 -4.04 -3.13 0.23
N LEU A 31 -4.05 -2.34 -0.84
CA LEU A 31 -5.21 -1.54 -1.25
C LEU A 31 -6.45 -2.39 -1.49
N LYS A 32 -6.32 -3.52 -2.19
CA LYS A 32 -7.43 -4.46 -2.42
C LYS A 32 -7.99 -5.05 -1.12
N ASN A 33 -7.11 -5.34 -0.15
CA ASN A 33 -7.54 -5.83 1.16
C ASN A 33 -8.26 -4.74 1.97
N ILE A 34 -7.80 -3.49 1.89
CA ILE A 34 -8.47 -2.35 2.53
C ILE A 34 -9.86 -2.18 1.92
N ASP A 35 -9.96 -2.15 0.60
CA ASP A 35 -11.24 -2.05 -0.10
C ASP A 35 -12.22 -3.15 0.31
N SER A 36 -11.78 -4.41 0.29
CA SER A 36 -12.63 -5.54 0.69
C SER A 36 -13.09 -5.46 2.14
N ARG A 37 -12.30 -4.87 3.04
CA ARG A 37 -12.65 -4.73 4.46
C ARG A 37 -13.59 -3.55 4.69
N ILE A 38 -13.30 -2.40 4.10
CA ILE A 38 -14.11 -1.19 4.31
C ILE A 38 -15.48 -1.32 3.62
N SER A 39 -15.53 -1.88 2.41
CA SER A 39 -16.80 -2.16 1.71
C SER A 39 -17.75 -3.05 2.53
N LYS A 40 -17.22 -4.05 3.25
CA LYS A 40 -18.01 -4.91 4.15
C LYS A 40 -18.60 -4.18 5.35
N LEU A 41 -18.05 -3.02 5.72
CA LEU A 41 -18.57 -2.17 6.78
C LEU A 41 -19.65 -1.20 6.29
N GLY A 42 -19.97 -1.21 4.98
CA GLY A 42 -20.98 -0.32 4.39
C GLY A 42 -20.52 1.12 4.20
N VAL A 43 -19.21 1.38 4.27
CA VAL A 43 -18.63 2.71 4.06
C VAL A 43 -18.32 2.88 2.57
N SER A 44 -19.05 3.77 1.90
CA SER A 44 -18.91 4.03 0.45
C SER A 44 -17.91 5.14 0.11
N ASP A 45 -17.77 6.12 1.00
CA ASP A 45 -17.10 7.39 0.68
C ASP A 45 -15.63 7.42 1.09
N TYR A 46 -15.07 6.25 1.40
CA TYR A 46 -13.67 6.14 1.78
C TYR A 46 -12.75 6.26 0.55
N LYS A 47 -11.50 6.70 0.77
CA LYS A 47 -10.43 6.66 -0.23
C LYS A 47 -9.21 6.00 0.36
N ALA A 48 -8.61 5.08 -0.38
CA ALA A 48 -7.34 4.47 -0.02
C ALA A 48 -6.36 4.58 -1.19
N TYR A 49 -5.16 5.10 -0.95
CA TYR A 49 -4.15 5.31 -1.97
C TYR A 49 -2.73 5.26 -1.40
N VAL A 50 -1.75 5.02 -2.28
CA VAL A 50 -0.33 5.14 -1.94
C VAL A 50 0.08 6.60 -2.10
N GLN A 51 0.83 7.12 -1.14
CA GLN A 51 1.45 8.44 -1.20
C GLN A 51 2.91 8.33 -0.78
N ASP A 52 3.81 8.84 -1.62
CA ASP A 52 5.20 9.02 -1.24
C ASP A 52 5.35 10.27 -0.37
N LEU A 53 5.85 10.09 0.86
CA LEU A 53 6.21 11.17 1.78
C LEU A 53 7.67 10.99 2.16
N ASN A 54 8.53 11.94 1.78
CA ASN A 54 9.97 11.89 2.05
C ASN A 54 10.64 10.58 1.55
N ASP A 55 10.39 10.21 0.29
CA ASP A 55 10.92 9.01 -0.35
C ASP A 55 10.54 7.68 0.34
N GLN A 56 9.48 7.71 1.15
CA GLN A 56 8.91 6.54 1.79
C GLN A 56 7.44 6.41 1.37
N PRO A 57 7.00 5.24 0.90
CA PRO A 57 5.62 5.03 0.53
C PRO A 57 4.75 4.77 1.75
N TYR A 58 3.63 5.48 1.78
CA TYR A 58 2.59 5.35 2.80
C TYR A 58 1.27 4.95 2.16
N ILE A 59 0.49 4.14 2.87
CA ILE A 59 -0.93 3.99 2.61
C ILE A 59 -1.69 5.06 3.38
N VAL A 60 -2.42 5.88 2.64
CA VAL A 60 -3.37 6.84 3.21
C VAL A 60 -4.77 6.28 3.07
N VAL A 61 -5.54 6.35 4.14
CA VAL A 61 -6.96 5.99 4.18
C VAL A 61 -7.76 7.17 4.73
N GLU A 62 -8.65 7.71 3.92
CA GLU A 62 -9.58 8.79 4.26
C GLU A 62 -10.98 8.21 4.42
N ILE A 63 -11.67 8.55 5.52
CA ILE A 63 -13.01 8.11 5.89
C ILE A 63 -13.79 9.33 6.38
#